data_AF-A0A8H8SY00-F1
#
_entry.id   AF-A0A8H8SY00-F1
#
_cell.length_a   1.000
_cell.length_b   1.000
_cell.length_c   1.000
_cell.angle_alpha   90.00
_cell.angle_beta   90.00
_cell.angle_gamma   90.00
#
_symmetry.space_group_name_H-M   'P 1'
#
loop_
_entity.id
_entity.type
_entity.pdbx_description
1 polymer ?
#
loop_
_entity_poly.entity_id
_entity_poly.type
_entity_poly.pdbx_seq_one_letter_code
_entity_poly.pdbx_strand_id
1 'polypeptide(L)'
;MPIPCEVVGSIPRPLKLQRAFAAYEARQITFEQLEPEINHACEDTIRRMEDAGQLVITDGEQRISSFATYPIFDTLHGTGLAENLVLDGHGQMFAIFADGHERRLPRLVSGPFRFKTFAADYMAQGLHFAQNLVKQCETDIRKCFQAGAVRVSIDFTEGRLALRNDSRNPWTGERLLDFFLELNNRVINRFTAVERAHIGVHTCPGGDWDSTHSLDVPYELLLKEMFRLGSYLIIGIPELL
;
A
#
# COMPACT_ATOMS: atom_id res chain seq x y z
N MET A 1 23.53 -18.08 12.68
CA MET A 1 22.72 -16.84 12.67
C MET A 1 21.26 -17.25 12.70
N PRO A 2 20.37 -16.50 13.37
CA PRO A 2 18.94 -16.61 13.11
C PRO A 2 18.65 -16.22 11.64
N ILE A 3 17.52 -16.66 11.11
CA ILE A 3 17.00 -16.13 9.84
C ILE A 3 16.51 -14.70 10.11
N PRO A 4 16.86 -13.70 9.27
CA PRO A 4 16.30 -12.36 9.40
C PRO A 4 14.78 -12.38 9.24
N CYS A 5 14.07 -11.74 10.17
CA CYS A 5 12.64 -11.51 10.11
C CYS A 5 12.37 -10.00 10.01
N GLU A 6 11.31 -9.64 9.29
CA GLU A 6 10.78 -8.29 9.18
C GLU A 6 9.25 -8.35 9.13
N VAL A 7 8.59 -7.26 9.53
CA VAL A 7 7.15 -7.08 9.32
C VAL A 7 6.86 -6.69 7.87
N VAL A 8 5.66 -6.99 7.38
CA VAL A 8 5.24 -6.60 6.01
C VAL A 8 5.09 -5.09 5.85
N GLY A 9 4.48 -4.44 6.86
CA GLY A 9 4.10 -3.03 6.80
C GLY A 9 3.24 -2.65 8.01
N SER A 10 1.93 -2.76 7.83
CA SER A 10 0.87 -2.44 8.78
C SER A 10 0.88 -3.24 10.08
N ILE A 11 0.39 -2.59 11.14
CA ILE A 11 0.15 -3.14 12.48
C ILE A 11 -1.26 -2.73 12.95
N PRO A 12 -1.98 -3.55 13.74
CA PRO A 12 -3.32 -3.19 14.23
C PRO A 12 -3.38 -1.81 14.92
N ARG A 13 -4.09 -0.88 14.29
CA ARG A 13 -4.19 0.52 14.71
C ARG A 13 -4.79 0.66 16.11
N PRO A 14 -4.15 1.37 17.07
CA PRO A 14 -4.67 1.52 18.43
C PRO A 14 -6.08 2.12 18.46
N LEU A 15 -6.94 1.63 19.35
CA LEU A 15 -8.35 2.06 19.49
C LEU A 15 -8.51 3.58 19.69
N LYS A 16 -7.52 4.26 20.30
CA LYS A 16 -7.49 5.72 20.44
C LYS A 16 -7.40 6.41 19.07
N LEU A 17 -6.50 5.95 18.20
CA LEU A 17 -6.33 6.47 16.85
C LEU A 17 -7.49 6.08 15.92
N GLN A 18 -8.06 4.86 16.05
CA GLN A 18 -9.30 4.50 15.32
C GLN A 18 -10.43 5.50 15.60
N ARG A 19 -10.62 5.87 16.87
CA ARG A 19 -11.62 6.89 17.29
C ARG A 19 -11.30 8.28 16.77
N ALA A 20 -10.02 8.67 16.73
CA ALA A 20 -9.60 9.95 16.19
C ALA A 20 -9.88 10.05 14.67
N PHE A 21 -9.57 9.02 13.88
CA PHE A 21 -9.92 8.97 12.46
C PHE A 21 -11.44 9.08 12.25
N ALA A 22 -12.25 8.31 13.00
CA ALA A 22 -13.71 8.39 12.91
C ALA A 22 -14.26 9.78 13.29
N ALA A 23 -13.68 10.46 14.28
CA ALA A 23 -14.04 11.83 14.64
C ALA A 23 -13.66 12.85 13.55
N TYR A 24 -12.52 12.65 12.86
CA TYR A 24 -12.09 13.49 11.74
C TYR A 24 -12.98 13.31 10.50
N GLU A 25 -13.33 12.06 10.15
CA GLU A 25 -14.30 11.76 9.09
C GLU A 25 -15.68 12.36 9.40
N ALA A 26 -16.11 12.30 10.65
CA ALA A 26 -17.33 12.96 11.14
C ALA A 26 -17.23 14.50 11.28
N ARG A 27 -16.08 15.10 10.95
CA ARG A 27 -15.77 16.54 11.07
C ARG A 27 -15.95 17.12 12.48
N GLN A 28 -15.78 16.27 13.50
CA GLN A 28 -15.84 16.63 14.92
C GLN A 28 -14.50 17.16 15.44
N ILE A 29 -13.41 16.80 14.77
CA ILE A 29 -12.06 17.33 15.00
C ILE A 29 -11.42 17.77 13.67
N THR A 30 -10.42 18.64 13.74
CA THR A 30 -9.62 19.07 12.58
C THR A 30 -8.40 18.14 12.36
N PHE A 31 -7.65 18.32 11.28
CA PHE A 31 -6.47 17.48 11.00
C PHE A 31 -5.36 17.71 12.05
N GLU A 32 -5.19 18.96 12.50
CA GLU A 32 -4.24 19.39 13.53
C GLU A 32 -4.56 18.76 14.91
N GLN A 33 -5.77 18.23 15.09
CA GLN A 33 -6.19 17.48 16.28
C GLN A 33 -6.06 15.95 16.10
N LEU A 34 -6.00 15.45 14.85
CA LEU A 34 -5.77 14.06 14.51
C LEU A 34 -4.27 13.72 14.45
N GLU A 35 -3.45 14.63 13.89
CA GLU A 35 -2.01 14.44 13.69
C GLU A 35 -1.22 14.06 14.96
N PRO A 36 -1.48 14.62 16.16
CA PRO A 36 -0.82 14.17 17.39
C PRO A 36 -1.13 12.72 17.77
N GLU A 37 -2.35 12.24 17.48
CA GLU A 37 -2.76 10.86 17.72
C GLU A 37 -2.14 9.88 16.72
N ILE A 38 -1.96 10.33 15.46
CA ILE A 38 -1.17 9.61 14.45
C ILE A 38 0.28 9.47 14.92
N ASN A 39 0.93 10.58 15.26
CA ASN A 39 2.34 10.60 15.68
C ASN A 39 2.58 9.67 16.88
N HIS A 40 1.74 9.74 17.90
CA HIS A 40 1.85 8.89 19.09
C HIS A 40 1.73 7.38 18.78
N ALA A 41 0.86 6.99 17.83
CA ALA A 41 0.75 5.60 17.41
C ALA A 41 1.96 5.13 16.59
N CYS A 42 2.56 6.00 15.78
CA CYS A 42 3.83 5.70 15.09
C CYS A 42 4.96 5.46 16.09
N GLU A 43 5.13 6.39 17.05
CA GLU A 43 6.17 6.32 18.08
C GLU A 43 6.05 5.05 18.94
N ASP A 44 4.84 4.71 19.41
CA ASP A 44 4.62 3.49 20.19
C ASP A 44 4.82 2.22 19.36
N THR A 45 4.56 2.26 18.04
CA THR A 45 4.82 1.13 17.14
C THR A 45 6.32 0.92 16.90
N ILE A 46 7.04 1.98 16.53
CA ILE A 46 8.49 1.97 16.31
C ILE A 46 9.21 1.43 17.56
N ARG A 47 8.90 2.01 18.72
CA ARG A 47 9.49 1.62 20.01
C ARG A 47 9.24 0.14 20.35
N ARG A 48 8.04 -0.39 20.05
CA ARG A 48 7.74 -1.82 20.26
C ARG A 48 8.53 -2.73 19.31
N MET A 49 8.81 -2.30 18.08
CA MET A 49 9.65 -3.06 17.15
C MET A 49 11.12 -3.04 17.57
N GLU A 50 11.61 -1.91 18.10
CA GLU A 50 12.93 -1.80 18.74
C GLU A 50 13.05 -2.69 19.99
N ASP A 51 12.09 -2.58 20.92
CA ASP A 51 11.99 -3.43 22.13
C ASP A 51 11.92 -4.93 21.78
N ALA A 52 11.33 -5.28 20.63
CA ALA A 52 11.23 -6.64 20.10
C ALA A 52 12.42 -7.08 19.22
N GLY A 53 13.44 -6.23 19.04
CA GLY A 53 14.65 -6.55 18.28
C GLY A 53 14.44 -6.76 16.78
N GLN A 54 13.46 -6.09 16.17
CA GLN A 54 13.23 -6.17 14.72
C GLN A 54 14.41 -5.59 13.94
N LEU A 55 14.80 -6.26 12.84
CA LEU A 55 15.93 -5.85 11.99
C LEU A 55 15.54 -4.75 10.98
N VAL A 56 14.26 -4.67 10.66
CA VAL A 56 13.65 -3.62 9.82
C VAL A 56 12.37 -3.19 10.55
N ILE A 57 12.21 -1.87 10.70
CA ILE A 57 11.14 -1.24 11.48
C ILE A 57 10.28 -0.39 10.55
N THR A 58 8.98 -0.38 10.76
CA THR A 58 8.01 0.49 10.04
C THR A 58 7.27 1.39 11.04
N ASP A 59 6.55 2.40 10.55
CA ASP A 59 5.60 3.17 11.37
C ASP A 59 4.30 2.39 11.66
N GLY A 60 4.22 1.12 11.26
CA GLY A 60 3.01 0.29 11.30
C GLY A 60 1.88 0.77 10.40
N GLU A 61 2.15 1.57 9.37
CA GLU A 61 1.18 2.29 8.53
C GLU A 61 0.25 3.22 9.34
N GLN A 62 0.66 3.62 10.55
CA GLN A 62 -0.21 4.39 11.45
C GLN A 62 -0.57 5.79 10.90
N ARG A 63 0.23 6.33 9.97
CA ARG A 63 -0.06 7.58 9.24
C ARG A 63 -1.15 7.48 8.19
N ILE A 64 -1.35 6.31 7.59
CA ILE A 64 -2.21 6.14 6.40
C ILE A 64 -3.51 5.44 6.71
N SER A 65 -4.61 5.94 6.16
CA SER A 65 -5.92 5.31 6.28
C SER A 65 -6.07 4.04 5.41
N SER A 66 -5.19 3.86 4.41
CA SER A 66 -5.14 2.70 3.51
C SER A 66 -3.85 2.71 2.68
N PHE A 67 -3.14 1.57 2.61
CA PHE A 67 -1.98 1.37 1.73
C PHE A 67 -2.30 1.65 0.24
N ALA A 68 -3.50 1.27 -0.21
CA ALA A 68 -3.90 1.39 -1.61
C ALA A 68 -4.33 2.81 -2.03
N THR A 69 -4.75 3.66 -1.08
CA THR A 69 -5.43 4.94 -1.40
C THR A 69 -4.90 6.19 -0.71
N TYR A 70 -3.89 6.07 0.19
CA TYR A 70 -3.16 7.25 0.69
C TYR A 70 -2.64 8.20 -0.40
N PRO A 71 -2.25 7.76 -1.64
CA PRO A 71 -1.71 8.70 -2.61
C PRO A 71 -2.75 9.66 -3.19
N ILE A 72 -4.05 9.43 -2.93
CA ILE A 72 -5.16 10.03 -3.65
C ILE A 72 -6.26 10.62 -2.76
N PHE A 73 -6.37 10.21 -1.49
CA PHE A 73 -7.25 10.83 -0.48
C PHE A 73 -6.78 10.53 0.96
N ASP A 74 -7.27 11.27 1.95
CA ASP A 74 -6.74 11.22 3.34
C ASP A 74 -7.34 10.10 4.19
N THR A 75 -8.60 9.72 3.92
CA THR A 75 -9.41 8.84 4.78
C THR A 75 -10.11 7.77 3.94
N LEU A 76 -10.30 6.55 4.47
CA LEU A 76 -10.85 5.41 3.71
C LEU A 76 -12.22 5.75 3.06
N HIS A 77 -13.01 6.60 3.72
CA HIS A 77 -14.32 7.05 3.25
C HIS A 77 -14.29 8.29 2.33
N GLY A 78 -13.11 8.74 1.88
CA GLY A 78 -12.95 9.67 0.75
C GLY A 78 -12.77 11.15 1.07
N THR A 79 -12.61 11.54 2.34
CA THR A 79 -12.30 12.94 2.69
C THR A 79 -10.92 13.33 2.13
N GLY A 80 -10.82 14.54 1.55
CA GLY A 80 -9.56 15.08 1.04
C GLY A 80 -9.10 14.53 -0.31
N LEU A 81 -10.04 14.16 -1.18
CA LEU A 81 -9.79 13.62 -2.51
C LEU A 81 -8.97 14.58 -3.43
N ALA A 82 -8.07 14.01 -4.25
CA ALA A 82 -7.27 14.75 -5.22
C ALA A 82 -8.12 15.41 -6.32
N GLU A 83 -7.72 16.61 -6.79
CA GLU A 83 -8.52 17.52 -7.63
C GLU A 83 -9.15 16.91 -8.89
N ASN A 84 -8.49 15.94 -9.53
CA ASN A 84 -8.93 15.31 -10.78
C ASN A 84 -9.69 13.97 -10.59
N LEU A 85 -10.01 13.61 -9.35
CA LEU A 85 -10.68 12.35 -8.99
C LEU A 85 -12.09 12.60 -8.43
N VAL A 86 -13.00 11.66 -8.63
CA VAL A 86 -14.34 11.65 -8.00
C VAL A 86 -14.65 10.30 -7.34
N LEU A 87 -15.38 10.35 -6.24
CA LEU A 87 -15.99 9.19 -5.57
C LEU A 87 -17.49 9.19 -5.86
N ASP A 88 -17.84 8.75 -7.07
CA ASP A 88 -19.20 8.73 -7.62
C ASP A 88 -19.79 7.30 -7.74
N GLY A 89 -19.10 6.30 -7.20
CA GLY A 89 -19.47 4.87 -7.32
C GLY A 89 -19.15 4.24 -8.68
N HIS A 90 -18.88 5.04 -9.72
CA HIS A 90 -18.54 4.59 -11.08
C HIS A 90 -17.04 4.32 -11.27
N GLY A 91 -16.23 4.50 -10.23
CA GLY A 91 -14.81 4.13 -10.22
C GLY A 91 -14.56 2.62 -10.23
N GLN A 92 -13.32 2.24 -10.51
CA GLN A 92 -12.94 0.83 -10.75
C GLN A 92 -13.12 -0.02 -9.49
N MET A 93 -13.82 -1.15 -9.63
CA MET A 93 -13.80 -2.22 -8.63
C MET A 93 -12.40 -2.81 -8.55
N PHE A 94 -11.72 -2.71 -7.41
CA PHE A 94 -10.43 -3.36 -7.24
C PHE A 94 -10.55 -4.63 -6.40
N ALA A 95 -11.33 -4.62 -5.32
CA ALA A 95 -11.50 -5.78 -4.45
C ALA A 95 -12.96 -6.03 -4.05
N ILE A 96 -13.38 -7.31 -4.16
CA ILE A 96 -14.61 -7.86 -3.60
C ILE A 96 -14.19 -8.96 -2.61
N PHE A 97 -14.63 -8.82 -1.37
CA PHE A 97 -14.19 -9.65 -0.25
C PHE A 97 -15.13 -10.85 -0.02
N ALA A 98 -14.72 -11.80 0.82
CA ALA A 98 -15.42 -13.09 0.98
C ALA A 98 -16.80 -12.96 1.66
N ASP A 99 -16.92 -11.99 2.56
CA ASP A 99 -18.15 -11.51 3.22
C ASP A 99 -19.03 -10.63 2.31
N GLY A 100 -18.56 -10.32 1.09
CA GLY A 100 -19.33 -9.59 0.07
C GLY A 100 -19.20 -8.06 0.15
N HIS A 101 -18.38 -7.50 1.04
CA HIS A 101 -18.09 -6.07 0.99
C HIS A 101 -17.18 -5.72 -0.20
N GLU A 102 -17.23 -4.47 -0.64
CA GLU A 102 -16.54 -3.97 -1.82
C GLU A 102 -15.55 -2.83 -1.48
N ARG A 103 -14.50 -2.70 -2.29
CA ARG A 103 -13.63 -1.51 -2.33
C ARG A 103 -13.45 -1.04 -3.77
N ARG A 104 -13.74 0.25 -4.02
CA ARG A 104 -13.70 0.90 -5.33
C ARG A 104 -12.68 2.03 -5.32
N LEU A 105 -11.83 2.12 -6.34
CA LEU A 105 -10.92 3.24 -6.53
C LEU A 105 -11.69 4.47 -7.06
N PRO A 106 -11.31 5.70 -6.70
CA PRO A 106 -11.87 6.91 -7.29
C PRO A 106 -11.72 6.95 -8.81
N ARG A 107 -12.69 7.55 -9.50
CA ARG A 107 -12.67 7.68 -10.96
C ARG A 107 -11.91 8.94 -11.38
N LEU A 108 -10.94 8.78 -12.28
CA LEU A 108 -10.26 9.91 -12.91
C LEU A 108 -11.21 10.59 -13.91
N VAL A 109 -11.47 11.89 -13.73
CA VAL A 109 -12.35 12.68 -14.60
C VAL A 109 -11.59 13.55 -15.62
N SER A 110 -10.33 13.85 -15.36
CA SER A 110 -9.48 14.69 -16.20
C SER A 110 -8.01 14.28 -16.13
N GLY A 111 -7.28 14.45 -17.23
CA GLY A 111 -5.83 14.23 -17.27
C GLY A 111 -5.04 15.50 -16.95
N PRO A 112 -3.78 15.39 -16.49
CA PRO A 112 -3.07 14.16 -16.14
C PRO A 112 -3.46 13.63 -14.75
N PHE A 113 -3.27 12.33 -14.53
CA PHE A 113 -3.29 11.75 -13.19
C PHE A 113 -2.13 12.29 -12.34
N ARG A 114 -2.41 12.61 -11.08
CA ARG A 114 -1.46 13.09 -10.08
C ARG A 114 -1.74 12.39 -8.76
N PHE A 115 -0.68 12.07 -8.01
CA PHE A 115 -0.84 11.81 -6.58
C PHE A 115 -1.05 13.15 -5.85
N LYS A 116 -1.90 13.14 -4.82
CA LYS A 116 -1.99 14.20 -3.81
C LYS A 116 -0.85 14.06 -2.79
N THR A 117 -0.57 12.82 -2.39
CA THR A 117 0.37 12.47 -1.32
C THR A 117 1.33 11.40 -1.81
N PHE A 118 2.54 11.38 -1.28
CA PHE A 118 3.56 10.37 -1.55
C PHE A 118 3.87 9.67 -0.22
N ALA A 119 4.21 8.38 -0.21
CA ALA A 119 4.63 7.70 1.02
C ALA A 119 5.83 8.44 1.64
N ALA A 120 6.71 8.90 0.77
CA ALA A 120 7.84 9.73 1.11
C ALA A 120 7.50 11.20 1.39
N ASP A 121 6.26 11.67 1.23
CA ASP A 121 5.82 12.96 1.81
C ASP A 121 5.21 12.77 3.21
N TYR A 122 4.89 11.54 3.65
CA TYR A 122 4.74 11.24 5.07
C TYR A 122 6.12 11.05 5.73
N MET A 123 7.05 10.37 5.05
CA MET A 123 8.42 10.23 5.54
C MET A 123 9.16 11.59 5.55
N ALA A 124 9.01 12.36 4.47
CA ALA A 124 9.54 13.71 4.32
C ALA A 124 8.41 14.75 4.43
N GLN A 125 7.57 14.59 5.46
CA GLN A 125 6.89 15.73 6.08
C GLN A 125 7.86 16.62 6.87
N GLY A 126 9.17 16.31 6.80
CA GLY A 126 10.17 17.31 6.41
C GLY A 126 10.81 17.03 5.03
N LEU A 127 10.41 17.81 3.99
CA LEU A 127 11.03 18.04 2.64
C LEU A 127 10.45 17.30 1.37
N HIS A 128 9.81 18.04 0.42
CA HIS A 128 9.02 17.52 -0.76
C HIS A 128 9.76 17.63 -2.14
N PHE A 129 9.28 17.39 -3.40
CA PHE A 129 7.97 17.30 -4.15
C PHE A 129 8.12 16.41 -5.44
N ALA A 130 7.06 16.14 -6.26
CA ALA A 130 7.13 15.27 -7.49
C ALA A 130 5.97 15.40 -8.53
N GLN A 131 6.01 14.68 -9.70
CA GLN A 131 4.93 14.52 -10.74
C GLN A 131 5.06 13.29 -11.71
N ASN A 132 3.94 12.84 -12.31
CA ASN A 132 3.69 11.77 -13.36
C ASN A 132 3.81 10.27 -12.96
N LEU A 133 2.71 9.49 -12.89
CA LEU A 133 2.60 8.10 -12.38
C LEU A 133 3.88 7.23 -12.27
N VAL A 134 4.47 6.69 -13.35
CA VAL A 134 5.67 5.81 -13.22
C VAL A 134 6.86 6.58 -12.63
N LYS A 135 6.97 7.88 -12.94
CA LYS A 135 7.90 8.81 -12.31
C LYS A 135 7.45 9.23 -10.90
N GLN A 136 6.18 9.16 -10.54
CA GLN A 136 5.69 9.36 -9.17
C GLN A 136 6.11 8.19 -8.30
N CYS A 137 5.84 6.94 -8.69
CA CYS A 137 6.32 5.76 -7.98
C CYS A 137 7.85 5.74 -7.90
N GLU A 138 8.57 6.09 -8.98
CA GLU A 138 10.02 6.31 -8.93
C GLU A 138 10.39 7.38 -7.90
N THR A 139 9.77 8.57 -7.95
CA THR A 139 10.15 9.68 -7.07
C THR A 139 9.75 9.40 -5.62
N ASP A 140 8.69 8.64 -5.38
CA ASP A 140 8.26 8.20 -4.05
C ASP A 140 9.34 7.28 -3.44
N ILE A 141 9.67 6.18 -4.13
CA ILE A 141 10.73 5.25 -3.72
C ILE A 141 12.08 5.99 -3.57
N ARG A 142 12.43 6.90 -4.49
CA ARG A 142 13.66 7.72 -4.38
C ARG A 142 13.65 8.67 -3.18
N LYS A 143 12.53 9.35 -2.90
CA LYS A 143 12.40 10.22 -1.74
C LYS A 143 12.46 9.41 -0.44
N CYS A 144 11.88 8.20 -0.38
CA CYS A 144 12.05 7.28 0.76
C CYS A 144 13.53 7.01 1.02
N PHE A 145 14.31 6.64 0.00
CA PHE A 145 15.75 6.48 0.14
C PHE A 145 16.47 7.79 0.54
N GLN A 146 16.05 8.95 0.01
CA GLN A 146 16.65 10.26 0.34
C GLN A 146 16.38 10.70 1.79
N ALA A 147 15.21 10.39 2.34
CA ALA A 147 14.87 10.63 3.75
C ALA A 147 15.43 9.57 4.71
N GLY A 148 16.10 8.52 4.18
CA GLY A 148 16.89 7.57 4.97
C GLY A 148 16.34 6.14 5.08
N ALA A 149 15.33 5.77 4.30
CA ALA A 149 14.76 4.41 4.36
C ALA A 149 15.79 3.38 3.88
N VAL A 150 16.10 2.38 4.71
CA VAL A 150 17.03 1.29 4.34
C VAL A 150 16.42 0.27 3.38
N ARG A 151 15.11 0.35 3.15
CA ARG A 151 14.29 -0.62 2.42
C ARG A 151 12.97 0.04 2.01
N VAL A 152 12.42 -0.35 0.85
CA VAL A 152 11.09 0.07 0.39
C VAL A 152 10.36 -1.14 -0.20
N SER A 153 9.12 -1.38 0.24
CA SER A 153 8.21 -2.38 -0.34
C SER A 153 7.29 -1.74 -1.39
N ILE A 154 6.83 -2.56 -2.34
CA ILE A 154 5.74 -2.25 -3.27
C ILE A 154 4.70 -3.34 -3.07
N ASP A 155 3.52 -3.00 -2.56
CA ASP A 155 2.43 -3.95 -2.40
C ASP A 155 1.78 -4.28 -3.75
N PHE A 156 1.58 -5.58 -3.99
CA PHE A 156 1.05 -6.12 -5.23
C PHE A 156 0.12 -7.31 -4.92
N THR A 157 -0.97 -7.03 -4.20
CA THR A 157 -2.02 -8.02 -3.86
C THR A 157 -2.84 -8.38 -5.12
N GLU A 158 -2.95 -7.42 -6.05
CA GLU A 158 -3.57 -7.55 -7.36
C GLU A 158 -2.91 -8.64 -8.20
N GLY A 159 -1.63 -8.94 -7.99
CA GLY A 159 -0.94 -10.03 -8.68
C GLY A 159 -1.58 -11.40 -8.43
N ARG A 160 -2.05 -11.64 -7.20
CA ARG A 160 -2.78 -12.86 -6.84
C ARG A 160 -4.23 -12.80 -7.33
N LEU A 161 -4.87 -11.63 -7.25
CA LEU A 161 -6.25 -11.43 -7.70
C LEU A 161 -6.41 -11.52 -9.23
N ALA A 162 -5.40 -11.12 -10.00
CA ALA A 162 -5.35 -11.20 -11.47
C ALA A 162 -5.39 -12.64 -12.03
N LEU A 163 -5.24 -13.64 -11.16
CA LEU A 163 -5.32 -15.08 -11.49
C LEU A 163 -6.66 -15.71 -11.07
N ARG A 164 -7.56 -14.95 -10.42
CA ARG A 164 -8.81 -15.48 -9.84
C ARG A 164 -9.90 -15.77 -10.88
N ASN A 165 -9.95 -15.02 -11.99
CA ASN A 165 -10.98 -15.14 -13.04
C ASN A 165 -12.42 -15.13 -12.48
N ASP A 166 -12.69 -14.18 -11.57
CA ASP A 166 -13.99 -14.00 -10.91
C ASP A 166 -14.92 -13.17 -11.79
N SER A 167 -16.04 -13.75 -12.21
CA SER A 167 -17.05 -13.08 -13.04
C SER A 167 -17.73 -11.89 -12.36
N ARG A 168 -17.65 -11.78 -11.03
CA ARG A 168 -18.11 -10.61 -10.26
C ARG A 168 -17.14 -9.43 -10.35
N ASN A 169 -15.87 -9.70 -10.68
CA ASN A 169 -14.80 -8.71 -10.80
C ASN A 169 -14.10 -8.86 -12.17
N PRO A 170 -14.75 -8.46 -13.28
CA PRO A 170 -14.43 -8.98 -14.62
C PRO A 170 -12.99 -8.78 -15.10
N TRP A 171 -12.27 -7.76 -14.63
CA TRP A 171 -10.87 -7.53 -15.01
C TRP A 171 -9.95 -8.69 -14.61
N THR A 172 -10.33 -9.49 -13.61
CA THR A 172 -9.59 -10.69 -13.19
C THR A 172 -9.63 -11.81 -14.23
N GLY A 173 -10.51 -11.74 -15.23
CA GLY A 173 -10.54 -12.62 -16.41
C GLY A 173 -9.73 -12.10 -17.61
N GLU A 174 -9.33 -10.82 -17.61
CA GLU A 174 -8.60 -10.16 -18.71
C GLU A 174 -7.11 -10.53 -18.76
N ARG A 175 -6.64 -11.43 -17.87
CA ARG A 175 -5.25 -11.95 -17.79
C ARG A 175 -4.19 -10.85 -17.63
N LEU A 176 -4.48 -9.82 -16.84
CA LEU A 176 -3.65 -8.62 -16.69
C LEU A 176 -2.32 -8.83 -15.92
N LEU A 177 -1.99 -10.04 -15.46
CA LEU A 177 -0.77 -10.30 -14.69
C LEU A 177 0.50 -9.87 -15.46
N ASP A 178 0.61 -10.19 -16.76
CA ASP A 178 1.74 -9.76 -17.58
C ASP A 178 1.90 -8.24 -17.64
N PHE A 179 0.78 -7.52 -17.77
CA PHE A 179 0.75 -6.05 -17.79
C PHE A 179 1.16 -5.46 -16.44
N PHE A 180 0.71 -6.03 -15.32
CA PHE A 180 1.13 -5.59 -13.99
C PHE A 180 2.61 -5.89 -13.70
N LEU A 181 3.13 -7.03 -14.17
CA LEU A 181 4.56 -7.36 -14.07
C LEU A 181 5.41 -6.41 -14.94
N GLU A 182 4.95 -6.02 -16.13
CA GLU A 182 5.59 -4.98 -16.95
C GLU A 182 5.56 -3.62 -16.23
N LEU A 183 4.41 -3.22 -15.68
CA LEU A 183 4.23 -1.93 -15.02
C LEU A 183 5.13 -1.78 -13.78
N ASN A 184 5.19 -2.82 -12.94
CA ASN A 184 6.12 -2.89 -11.81
C ASN A 184 7.58 -2.82 -12.30
N ASN A 185 7.95 -3.63 -13.29
CA ASN A 185 9.29 -3.58 -13.88
C ASN A 185 9.62 -2.22 -14.52
N ARG A 186 8.65 -1.45 -15.01
CA ARG A 186 8.86 -0.08 -15.52
C ARG A 186 9.16 0.95 -14.44
N VAL A 187 8.82 0.67 -13.18
CA VAL A 187 9.28 1.44 -12.01
C VAL A 187 10.64 0.90 -11.55
N ILE A 188 10.73 -0.41 -11.26
CA ILE A 188 11.93 -1.08 -10.73
C ILE A 188 13.15 -0.89 -11.64
N ASN A 189 12.99 -0.91 -12.98
CA ASN A 189 14.11 -0.75 -13.91
C ASN A 189 14.74 0.66 -13.93
N ARG A 190 14.14 1.63 -13.24
CA ARG A 190 14.68 2.99 -13.11
C ARG A 190 15.76 3.08 -12.02
N PHE A 191 15.87 2.04 -11.20
CA PHE A 191 16.85 1.91 -10.11
C PHE A 191 18.06 1.08 -10.55
N THR A 192 19.23 1.34 -9.97
CA THR A 192 20.45 0.53 -10.12
C THR A 192 20.31 -0.84 -9.46
N ALA A 193 21.19 -1.79 -9.82
CA ALA A 193 21.21 -3.11 -9.19
C ALA A 193 21.44 -3.07 -7.68
N VAL A 194 22.12 -2.03 -7.17
CA VAL A 194 22.33 -1.82 -5.73
C VAL A 194 21.02 -1.36 -5.07
N GLU A 195 20.40 -0.29 -5.58
CA GLU A 195 19.09 0.19 -5.08
C GLU A 195 18.02 -0.92 -5.10
N ARG A 196 17.99 -1.75 -6.15
CA ARG A 196 17.02 -2.88 -6.28
C ARG A 196 17.17 -3.95 -5.20
N ALA A 197 18.35 -4.14 -4.60
CA ALA A 197 18.51 -5.05 -3.46
C ALA A 197 17.76 -4.57 -2.21
N HIS A 198 17.36 -3.29 -2.18
CA HIS A 198 16.58 -2.66 -1.11
C HIS A 198 15.11 -2.42 -1.50
N ILE A 199 14.71 -2.68 -2.75
CA ILE A 199 13.31 -2.64 -3.22
C ILE A 199 12.73 -4.05 -3.23
N GLY A 200 11.68 -4.27 -2.44
CA GLY A 200 10.92 -5.53 -2.40
C GLY A 200 9.56 -5.39 -3.06
N VAL A 201 9.01 -6.49 -3.58
CA VAL A 201 7.59 -6.56 -3.98
C VAL A 201 6.85 -7.52 -3.06
N HIS A 202 5.80 -7.03 -2.40
CA HIS A 202 4.97 -7.80 -1.49
C HIS A 202 3.74 -8.39 -2.19
N THR A 203 3.32 -9.59 -1.79
CA THR A 203 2.00 -10.12 -2.16
C THR A 203 1.39 -11.00 -1.07
N CYS A 204 0.06 -10.96 -0.95
CA CYS A 204 -0.73 -11.62 0.09
C CYS A 204 -2.13 -12.01 -0.47
N PRO A 205 -3.05 -12.59 0.33
CA PRO A 205 -4.43 -12.85 -0.07
C PRO A 205 -5.29 -11.58 -0.33
N GLY A 206 -4.76 -10.39 -0.04
CA GLY A 206 -5.49 -9.12 0.01
C GLY A 206 -6.53 -9.10 1.11
N GLY A 207 -6.13 -8.75 2.33
CA GLY A 207 -6.98 -8.75 3.51
C GLY A 207 -7.58 -7.38 3.83
N ASP A 208 -8.87 -7.35 4.18
CA ASP A 208 -9.57 -6.21 4.78
C ASP A 208 -10.72 -6.74 5.65
N TRP A 209 -10.97 -6.13 6.81
CA TRP A 209 -11.97 -6.56 7.82
C TRP A 209 -12.03 -8.08 8.07
N ASP A 210 -10.87 -8.69 8.37
CA ASP A 210 -10.69 -10.14 8.59
C ASP A 210 -11.17 -11.06 7.43
N SER A 211 -11.36 -10.46 6.25
CA SER A 211 -11.84 -11.09 5.02
C SER A 211 -10.80 -10.94 3.91
N THR A 212 -10.82 -11.80 2.88
CA THR A 212 -9.77 -11.83 1.85
C THR A 212 -10.32 -11.87 0.43
N HIS A 213 -9.64 -11.20 -0.50
CA HIS A 213 -10.08 -11.12 -1.90
C HIS A 213 -9.50 -12.20 -2.84
N SER A 214 -8.46 -12.95 -2.44
CA SER A 214 -7.85 -13.98 -3.30
C SER A 214 -7.17 -15.15 -2.56
N LEU A 215 -7.58 -15.46 -1.32
CA LEU A 215 -7.06 -16.61 -0.56
C LEU A 215 -7.28 -17.97 -1.26
N ASP A 216 -8.33 -18.06 -2.07
CA ASP A 216 -8.70 -19.20 -2.90
C ASP A 216 -7.81 -19.42 -4.14
N VAL A 217 -6.92 -18.48 -4.48
CA VAL A 217 -5.98 -18.61 -5.61
C VAL A 217 -4.67 -19.27 -5.13
N PRO A 218 -4.25 -20.44 -5.65
CA PRO A 218 -3.01 -21.10 -5.22
C PRO A 218 -1.75 -20.28 -5.52
N TYR A 219 -0.81 -20.23 -4.56
CA TYR A 219 0.40 -19.41 -4.66
C TYR A 219 1.34 -19.84 -5.78
N GLU A 220 1.41 -21.13 -6.12
CA GLU A 220 2.28 -21.67 -7.17
C GLU A 220 1.89 -21.24 -8.60
N LEU A 221 0.76 -20.57 -8.76
CA LEU A 221 0.35 -19.89 -10.00
C LEU A 221 1.01 -18.51 -10.13
N LEU A 222 1.24 -17.80 -9.01
CA LEU A 222 1.84 -16.47 -8.98
C LEU A 222 3.36 -16.51 -8.79
N LEU A 223 3.85 -17.34 -7.87
CA LEU A 223 5.25 -17.32 -7.43
C LEU A 223 6.26 -17.54 -8.57
N LYS A 224 5.92 -18.36 -9.57
CA LYS A 224 6.73 -18.60 -10.76
C LYS A 224 6.92 -17.31 -11.58
N GLU A 225 5.86 -16.52 -11.69
CA GLU A 225 5.84 -15.28 -12.46
C GLU A 225 6.48 -14.12 -11.71
N MET A 226 6.46 -14.13 -10.37
CA MET A 226 7.14 -13.10 -9.56
C MET A 226 8.67 -13.09 -9.76
N PHE A 227 9.30 -14.21 -10.12
CA PHE A 227 10.72 -14.24 -10.49
C PHE A 227 11.06 -13.44 -11.77
N ARG A 228 10.04 -12.92 -12.48
CA ARG A 228 10.21 -11.97 -13.61
C ARG A 228 10.36 -10.51 -13.15
N LEU A 229 10.25 -10.22 -11.85
CA LEU A 229 10.45 -8.89 -11.26
C LEU A 229 11.93 -8.64 -10.97
N GLY A 230 12.41 -7.43 -11.24
CA GLY A 230 13.79 -7.01 -10.94
C GLY A 230 14.09 -6.71 -9.46
N SER A 231 13.38 -7.34 -8.52
CA SER A 231 13.39 -7.06 -7.08
C SER A 231 13.46 -8.36 -6.26
N TYR A 232 13.69 -8.28 -4.94
CA TYR A 232 13.39 -9.42 -4.07
C TYR A 232 11.88 -9.49 -3.77
N LEU A 233 11.42 -10.62 -3.19
CA LEU A 233 10.01 -10.93 -2.98
C LEU A 233 9.69 -11.02 -1.48
N ILE A 234 8.54 -10.47 -1.06
CA ILE A 234 8.01 -10.54 0.31
C ILE A 234 6.66 -11.26 0.26
N ILE A 235 6.56 -12.48 0.79
CA ILE A 235 5.35 -13.31 0.66
C ILE A 235 4.62 -13.33 2.00
N GLY A 236 3.43 -12.76 2.07
CA GLY A 236 2.56 -12.85 3.24
C GLY A 236 1.86 -14.20 3.28
N ILE A 237 2.46 -15.19 3.95
CA ILE A 237 1.89 -16.55 4.09
C ILE A 237 0.85 -16.55 5.22
N PRO A 238 -0.44 -16.78 4.94
CA PRO A 238 -1.50 -16.77 5.95
C PRO A 238 -1.59 -18.08 6.76
N GLU A 239 -0.93 -19.15 6.31
CA GLU A 239 -1.10 -20.53 6.79
C GLU A 239 -0.13 -20.94 7.92
N LEU A 240 0.41 -19.98 8.68
CA LEU A 240 1.44 -20.22 9.72
C LEU A 240 1.08 -19.67 11.12
N LEU A 241 -0.20 -19.37 11.37
CA LEU A 241 -0.76 -19.01 12.68
C LEU A 241 -2.07 -19.76 12.94
#